data_AF-A0A9E1Q5T1-F1
#
_entry.id   AF-A0A9E1Q5T1-F1
#
_cell.length_a   1.000
_cell.length_b   1.000
_cell.length_c   1.000
_cell.angle_alpha   90.00
_cell.angle_beta   90.00
_cell.angle_gamma   90.00
#
_symmetry.space_group_name_H-M   'P 1'
#
loop_
_entity.id
_entity.type
_entity.pdbx_description
1 polymer ?
#
loop_
_entity_poly.entity_id
_entity_poly.type
_entity_poly.pdbx_seq_one_letter_code
_entity_poly.pdbx_strand_id
1 'polypeptide(L)' 'MNFPRFGVKNPVPINLLMAALILAGIFSAFTLRRQFFPDMTFDQVMVTMGYPGASAEDVESSIATRIENAI' A
#
# COMPACT_ATOMS: atom_id res chain seq x y z
N MET A 1 -15.61 -26.89 26.19
CA MET A 1 -14.39 -26.36 26.85
C MET A 1 -14.71 -25.02 27.48
N ASN A 2 -14.56 -24.85 28.80
CA ASN A 2 -15.06 -23.67 29.53
C ASN A 2 -13.96 -22.59 29.71
N PHE A 3 -13.51 -22.00 28.59
CA PHE A 3 -12.52 -20.91 28.58
C PHE A 3 -12.86 -19.73 29.51
N PRO A 4 -14.11 -19.24 29.56
CA PRO A 4 -14.45 -18.12 30.46
C PRO A 4 -14.27 -18.47 31.95
N ARG A 5 -14.55 -19.72 32.34
CA ARG A 5 -14.44 -20.15 33.75
C ARG A 5 -12.99 -20.23 34.22
N PHE A 6 -12.07 -20.55 33.33
CA PHE A 6 -10.64 -20.59 33.64
C PHE A 6 -10.10 -19.18 33.92
N GLY A 7 -10.49 -18.20 33.10
CA GLY A 7 -10.06 -16.82 33.26
C GLY A 7 -10.54 -16.16 34.57
N VAL A 8 -11.75 -16.50 35.02
CA VAL A 8 -12.28 -16.01 36.31
C VAL A 8 -11.60 -16.68 37.51
N LYS A 9 -11.23 -17.96 37.41
CA LYS A 9 -10.61 -18.70 38.52
C LYS A 9 -9.12 -18.41 38.70
N ASN A 10 -8.42 -18.05 37.62
CA ASN A 10 -6.98 -17.80 37.65
C ASN A 10 -6.68 -16.36 37.17
N PRO A 11 -6.87 -15.34 38.02
CA PRO A 11 -6.73 -13.94 37.63
C PRO A 11 -5.28 -13.54 37.31
N VAL A 12 -4.29 -14.18 37.94
CA VAL A 12 -2.86 -13.86 37.76
C VAL A 12 -2.38 -14.05 36.31
N PRO A 13 -2.52 -15.23 35.67
CA PRO A 13 -2.11 -15.40 34.27
C PRO A 13 -2.89 -14.53 33.29
N ILE A 14 -4.16 -14.22 33.58
CA ILE A 14 -4.99 -13.36 32.71
C ILE A 14 -4.54 -11.90 32.81
N ASN A 15 -4.22 -11.41 34.00
CA ASN A 15 -3.71 -10.06 34.18
C ASN A 15 -2.31 -9.89 33.56
N LEU A 16 -1.46 -10.92 33.65
CA LEU A 16 -0.16 -10.92 32.96
C LEU A 16 -0.31 -10.90 31.44
N LEU A 17 -1.24 -11.68 30.89
CA LEU A 17 -1.56 -11.65 29.46
C LEU A 17 -2.07 -10.28 29.03
N MET A 18 -2.97 -9.68 29.80
CA MET A 18 -3.48 -8.31 29.55
C MET A 18 -2.35 -7.28 29.59
N ALA A 19 -1.46 -7.36 30.57
CA ALA A 19 -0.31 -6.47 30.67
C ALA A 19 0.64 -6.64 29.46
N ALA A 20 0.91 -7.88 29.05
CA ALA A 20 1.72 -8.16 27.86
C ALA A 20 1.10 -7.57 26.58
N LEU A 21 -0.22 -7.70 26.41
CA LEU A 21 -0.93 -7.12 25.26
C LEU A 21 -0.87 -5.59 25.26
N ILE A 22 -1.04 -4.96 26.42
CA ILE A 22 -0.94 -3.50 26.56
C ILE A 22 0.47 -3.02 26.19
N LEU A 23 1.51 -3.67 26.72
CA LEU A 23 2.90 -3.33 26.43
C LEU A 23 3.25 -3.51 24.94
N ALA A 24 2.80 -4.62 24.34
CA ALA A 24 2.97 -4.86 22.91
C ALA A 24 2.24 -3.83 22.05
N GLY A 25 1.03 -3.43 22.45
CA GLY A 25 0.26 -2.38 21.78
C GLY A 25 0.95 -1.02 21.84
N ILE A 26 1.46 -0.64 23.01
CA ILE A 26 2.22 0.60 23.21
C ILE A 26 3.48 0.59 22.33
N PHE A 27 4.24 -0.51 22.34
CA PHE A 27 5.44 -0.64 21.52
C PHE A 27 5.12 -0.53 20.02
N SER A 28 4.05 -1.18 19.56
CA SER A 28 3.58 -1.11 18.17
C SER A 28 3.17 0.31 17.79
N ALA A 29 2.45 1.02 18.67
CA ALA A 29 2.02 2.39 18.42
C ALA A 29 3.20 3.36 18.20
N PHE A 30 4.33 3.15 18.87
CA PHE A 30 5.54 3.95 18.69
C PHE A 30 6.41 3.51 17.50
N THR A 31 6.38 2.24 17.13
CA THR A 31 7.19 1.70 16.03
C THR A 31 6.50 1.77 14.67
N LEU A 32 5.19 2.01 14.63
CA LEU A 32 4.45 2.12 13.38
C LEU A 32 4.93 3.33 12.57
N ARG A 33 5.50 3.04 11.39
CA ARG A 33 5.98 4.07 10.46
C ARG A 33 4.79 4.80 9.85
N ARG A 34 4.61 6.05 10.26
CA ARG A 34 3.61 6.95 9.69
C ARG A 34 4.19 7.61 8.44
N GLN A 35 3.49 7.48 7.33
CA GLN A 35 3.80 8.21 6.10
C GLN A 35 2.79 9.34 5.96
N PHE A 36 3.27 10.58 5.77
CA PHE A 36 2.39 11.75 5.60
C PHE A 36 1.74 11.76 4.22
N PHE A 37 2.51 11.36 3.20
CA PHE A 37 2.00 11.00 1.88
C PHE A 37 2.32 9.53 1.66
N PRO A 38 1.32 8.68 1.37
CA PRO A 38 1.61 7.32 0.93
C PRO A 38 2.30 7.35 -0.43
N ASP A 39 3.21 6.40 -0.67
CA ASP A 39 3.82 6.19 -1.98
C ASP A 39 2.74 5.71 -2.97
N MET A 40 2.10 6.65 -3.65
CA MET A 40 1.14 6.38 -4.70
C MET A 40 1.90 6.04 -5.98
N THR A 41 2.05 4.74 -6.24
CA THR A 41 2.56 4.27 -7.54
C THR A 41 1.39 4.23 -8.51
N PHE A 42 1.41 5.14 -9.49
CA PHE A 42 0.51 5.06 -10.63
C PHE A 42 1.15 4.15 -11.67
N ASP A 43 0.40 3.18 -12.16
CA ASP A 43 0.83 2.35 -13.29
C ASP A 43 0.72 3.19 -14.57
N GLN A 44 1.75 3.99 -14.83
CA GLN A 44 1.84 4.86 -15.98
C GLN A 44 3.12 4.57 -16.76
N VAL A 45 2.96 4.41 -18.07
CA VAL A 45 4.07 4.28 -19.00
C VAL A 45 4.13 5.53 -19.87
N MET A 46 5.30 6.14 -19.97
CA MET A 46 5.54 7.31 -20.82
C MET A 46 6.33 6.88 -22.06
N VAL A 47 5.75 7.06 -23.24
CA VAL A 47 6.42 6.81 -24.53
C VAL A 47 6.62 8.16 -25.21
N THR A 48 7.87 8.49 -25.55
CA THR A 48 8.23 9.75 -26.22
C THR A 48 8.90 9.44 -27.55
N MET A 49 8.41 10.05 -28.63
CA MET A 49 9.03 9.95 -29.96
C MET A 49 9.11 11.33 -30.60
N GLY A 50 10.31 11.76 -30.96
CA GLY A 50 10.52 13.01 -31.69
C GLY A 50 10.46 12.77 -33.20
N TYR A 51 9.56 13.46 -33.90
CA TYR A 51 9.48 13.43 -35.36
C TYR A 51 9.52 14.85 -35.94
N PRO A 52 10.73 15.45 -36.04
CA PRO A 52 10.89 16.84 -36.47
C PRO A 52 10.58 16.99 -37.97
N GLY A 53 9.83 18.04 -38.32
CA GLY A 53 9.50 18.38 -39.70
C GLY A 53 8.19 17.77 -40.24
N ALA A 54 7.47 17.01 -39.42
CA ALA A 54 6.13 16.53 -39.75
C ALA A 54 5.03 17.43 -39.18
N SER A 55 3.88 17.45 -39.85
CA SER A 55 2.69 18.10 -39.33
C SER A 55 2.14 17.32 -38.13
N ALA A 56 1.37 17.98 -37.26
CA ALA A 56 0.77 17.32 -36.09
C ALA A 56 -0.14 16.14 -36.49
N GLU A 57 -0.92 16.29 -37.56
CA GLU A 57 -1.80 15.24 -38.09
C GLU A 57 -1.03 14.04 -38.65
N ASP A 58 0.13 14.26 -39.27
CA ASP A 58 0.98 13.17 -39.76
C ASP A 58 1.59 12.37 -38.59
N VAL A 59 2.00 13.04 -37.51
CA VAL A 59 2.55 12.40 -36.30
C VAL A 59 1.49 11.56 -35.59
N GLU A 60 0.27 12.07 -35.48
CA GLU A 60 -0.83 11.34 -34.85
C GLU A 60 -1.14 10.05 -35.62
N SER A 61 -1.46 10.18 -36.91
CA SER A 61 -1.88 9.05 -37.75
C SER A 61 -0.79 8.00 -37.97
N SER A 62 0.47 8.42 -38.09
CA SER A 62 1.59 7.53 -38.43
C SER A 62 2.25 6.89 -37.22
N ILE A 63 2.29 7.59 -36.08
CA ILE A 63 3.05 7.17 -34.91
C ILE A 63 2.12 6.90 -33.73
N ALA A 64 1.37 7.91 -33.26
CA ALA A 64 0.57 7.78 -32.04
C ALA A 64 -0.51 6.69 -32.18
N THR A 65 -1.33 6.74 -33.23
CA THR A 65 -2.36 5.74 -33.49
C THR A 65 -1.79 4.33 -33.67
N ARG A 66 -0.59 4.19 -34.27
CA ARG A 66 0.03 2.87 -34.42
C ARG A 66 0.51 2.28 -33.10
N ILE A 67 1.07 3.11 -32.23
CA ILE A 67 1.54 2.70 -30.91
C ILE A 67 0.34 2.32 -30.02
N GLU A 68 -0.73 3.12 -30.03
CA GLU A 68 -1.94 2.84 -29.27
C GLU A 68 -2.65 1.55 -29.69
N ASN A 69 -2.66 1.22 -30.98
CA ASN A 69 -3.27 -0.03 -31.46
C ASN A 69 -2.40 -1.28 -31.28
N ALA A 70 -1.09 -1.11 -31.03
CA ALA A 70 -0.16 -2.22 -30.89
C ALA A 70 0.01 -2.71 -29.44
N ILE A 71 -0.53 -1.97 -28.48
CA ILE A 71 -0.52 -2.27 -27.04
C ILE A 71 -1.91 -2.78 -26.64
#